data_AF-M3UUZ7-F1
#
_entry.id   AF-M3UUZ7-F1
#
_cell.length_a   1.000
_cell.length_b   1.000
_cell.length_c   1.000
_cell.angle_alpha   90.00
_cell.angle_beta   90.00
_cell.angle_gamma   90.00
#
_symmetry.space_group_name_H-M   'P 1'
#
loop_
_entity.id
_entity.type
_entity.pdbx_description
1 polymer ?
#
loop_
_entity_poly.entity_id
_entity_poly.type
_entity_poly.pdbx_seq_one_letter_code
_entity_poly.pdbx_strand_id
1 'polypeptide(L)'
;MIKINKTNKNDILELLGPVPIENKNEKRWTYFEVRETKTKYGVKKIYINDYAEIFFDKFGLIKKIDFYDLNSMKKIQFSKSKTKSLAIEDTFSKSILSSTRKRMENARKKFDK
;
A
#
# COMPACT_ATOMS: atom_id res chain seq x y z
N MET A 1 22.93 0.43 -14.81
CA MET A 1 23.12 1.22 -13.57
C MET A 1 22.32 2.51 -13.70
N ILE A 2 21.39 2.75 -12.76
CA ILE A 2 20.53 3.94 -12.76
C ILE A 2 21.35 5.18 -12.37
N LYS A 3 21.23 6.27 -13.15
CA LYS A 3 21.98 7.52 -12.92
C LYS A 3 21.05 8.73 -12.91
N ILE A 4 21.22 9.59 -11.90
CA ILE A 4 20.49 10.86 -11.77
C ILE A 4 20.78 11.75 -13.01
N ASN A 5 19.76 12.46 -13.49
CA ASN A 5 19.75 13.33 -14.67
C ASN A 5 20.12 12.66 -16.01
N LYS A 6 20.26 11.33 -16.04
CA LYS A 6 20.60 10.60 -17.26
C LYS A 6 19.58 9.52 -17.60
N THR A 7 19.19 8.73 -16.61
CA THR A 7 18.20 7.67 -16.78
C THR A 7 16.80 8.27 -16.88
N ASN A 8 16.05 7.86 -17.90
CA ASN A 8 14.68 8.30 -18.15
C ASN A 8 13.66 7.27 -17.62
N LYS A 9 12.36 7.58 -17.76
CA LYS A 9 11.25 6.69 -17.36
C LYS A 9 11.24 5.33 -18.07
N ASN A 10 11.55 5.29 -19.37
CA ASN A 10 11.53 4.05 -20.16
C ASN A 10 12.67 3.12 -19.73
N ASP A 11 13.86 3.67 -19.49
CA ASP A 11 15.00 2.90 -18.97
C ASP A 11 14.65 2.24 -17.62
N ILE A 12 13.89 2.95 -16.76
CA ILE A 12 13.42 2.42 -15.49
C ILE A 12 12.40 1.30 -15.68
N LEU A 13 11.48 1.43 -16.63
CA LEU A 13 10.50 0.37 -16.95
C LEU A 13 11.19 -0.89 -17.48
N GLU A 14 12.25 -0.75 -18.27
CA GLU A 14 13.03 -1.89 -18.77
C GLU A 14 13.82 -2.58 -17.65
N LEU A 15 14.38 -1.80 -16.72
CA LEU A 15 15.21 -2.32 -15.62
C LEU A 15 14.42 -2.91 -14.45
N LEU A 16 13.34 -2.24 -14.04
CA LEU A 16 12.57 -2.58 -12.83
C LEU A 16 11.19 -3.16 -13.15
N GLY A 17 10.77 -3.13 -14.41
CA GLY A 17 9.44 -3.56 -14.81
C GLY A 17 8.37 -2.49 -14.61
N PRO A 18 7.08 -2.88 -14.64
CA PRO A 18 5.97 -1.95 -14.55
C PRO A 18 5.94 -1.24 -13.19
N VAL A 19 5.50 0.02 -13.20
CA VAL A 19 5.45 0.85 -11.99
C VAL A 19 4.39 0.33 -11.03
N PRO A 20 4.74 -0.04 -9.78
CA PRO A 20 3.75 -0.50 -8.81
C PRO A 20 2.79 0.60 -8.37
N ILE A 21 3.32 1.80 -8.11
CA ILE A 21 2.54 2.96 -7.66
C ILE A 21 3.10 4.23 -8.32
N GLU A 22 2.23 5.01 -8.96
CA GLU A 22 2.56 6.31 -9.54
C GLU A 22 1.78 7.44 -8.84
N ASN A 23 2.49 8.47 -8.39
CA ASN A 23 1.91 9.75 -8.00
C ASN A 23 2.15 10.78 -9.12
N LYS A 24 1.09 11.12 -9.85
CA LYS A 24 1.14 12.05 -10.98
C LYS A 24 1.46 13.48 -10.57
N ASN A 25 0.96 13.93 -9.43
CA ASN A 25 1.14 15.31 -8.96
C ASN A 25 2.61 15.58 -8.60
N GLU A 26 3.24 14.63 -7.91
CA GLU A 26 4.63 14.74 -7.48
C GLU A 26 5.63 14.19 -8.50
N LYS A 27 5.14 13.62 -9.62
CA LYS A 27 5.95 12.92 -10.63
C LYS A 27 6.86 11.89 -9.96
N ARG A 28 6.29 11.10 -9.05
CA ARG A 28 7.00 10.11 -8.23
C ARG A 28 6.53 8.71 -8.60
N TRP A 29 7.48 7.81 -8.82
CA TRP A 29 7.23 6.38 -8.91
C TRP A 29 7.77 5.69 -7.68
N THR A 30 7.03 4.70 -7.19
CA THR A 30 7.38 3.97 -5.98
C THR A 30 7.49 2.49 -6.29
N TYR A 31 8.64 1.92 -5.95
CA TYR A 31 8.93 0.49 -6.01
C TYR A 31 9.13 -0.04 -4.61
N PHE A 32 8.63 -1.24 -4.34
CA PHE A 32 8.82 -1.88 -3.05
C PHE A 32 8.91 -3.39 -3.20
N GLU A 33 9.71 -4.00 -2.34
CA GLU A 33 9.82 -5.44 -2.23
C GLU A 33 9.77 -5.84 -0.75
N VAL A 34 8.77 -6.67 -0.42
CA VAL A 34 8.59 -7.21 0.93
C VAL A 34 8.67 -8.72 0.87
N ARG A 35 9.58 -9.31 1.65
CA ARG A 35 9.63 -10.77 1.85
C ARG A 35 9.40 -11.14 3.30
N GLU A 36 8.40 -11.98 3.49
CA GLU A 36 8.07 -12.58 4.79
C GLU A 36 8.50 -14.06 4.84
N THR A 37 8.92 -14.49 6.03
CA THR A 37 9.15 -15.90 6.35
C THR A 37 8.30 -16.30 7.55
N LYS A 38 7.98 -17.58 7.67
CA LYS A 38 7.34 -18.15 8.85
C LYS A 38 8.35 -18.98 9.62
N THR A 39 8.48 -18.70 10.90
CA THR A 39 9.28 -19.54 11.80
C THR A 39 8.60 -20.90 12.00
N LYS A 40 9.35 -21.87 12.54
CA LYS A 40 8.80 -23.20 12.91
C LYS A 40 7.57 -23.11 13.84
N TYR A 41 7.46 -22.03 14.60
CA TYR A 41 6.34 -21.76 15.52
C TYR A 41 5.20 -20.95 14.89
N GLY A 42 5.20 -20.75 13.57
CA GLY A 42 4.15 -20.01 12.86
C GLY A 42 4.23 -18.49 12.97
N VAL A 43 5.22 -17.95 13.68
CA VAL A 43 5.42 -16.49 13.77
C VAL A 43 5.93 -15.95 12.44
N LYS A 44 5.23 -14.97 11.88
CA LYS A 44 5.64 -14.25 10.68
C LYS A 44 6.78 -13.27 11.00
N LYS A 45 7.83 -13.29 10.18
CA LYS A 45 8.95 -12.35 10.27
C LYS A 45 9.24 -11.77 8.89
N ILE A 46 9.17 -10.45 8.76
CA ILE A 46 9.65 -9.75 7.58
C ILE A 46 11.18 -9.66 7.68
N TYR A 47 11.88 -10.08 6.64
CA TYR A 47 13.35 -10.07 6.61
C TYR A 47 13.92 -9.23 5.47
N ILE A 48 13.12 -8.92 4.45
CA ILE A 48 13.42 -7.92 3.43
C ILE A 48 12.23 -6.97 3.36
N ASN A 49 12.53 -5.67 3.37
CA ASN A 49 11.57 -4.60 3.16
C ASN A 49 12.31 -3.43 2.55
N ASP A 50 12.40 -3.46 1.22
CA ASP A 50 13.10 -2.47 0.41
C ASP A 50 12.06 -1.57 -0.24
N TYR A 51 12.25 -0.27 -0.14
CA TYR A 51 11.32 0.74 -0.62
C TYR A 51 12.11 1.85 -1.30
N ALA A 52 11.80 2.10 -2.58
CA ALA A 52 12.47 3.08 -3.41
C ALA A 52 11.45 4.07 -3.98
N GLU A 53 11.69 5.36 -3.77
CA GLU A 53 10.95 6.45 -4.41
C GLU A 53 11.83 7.13 -5.44
N ILE A 54 11.37 7.14 -6.69
CA ILE A 54 12.05 7.77 -7.83
C ILE A 54 11.25 9.00 -8.22
N PHE A 55 11.86 10.17 -8.08
CA PHE A 55 11.28 11.45 -8.47
C PHE A 55 11.79 11.85 -9.84
N PHE A 56 10.88 12.23 -10.72
CA PHE A 56 11.20 12.69 -12.06
C PHE A 56 11.09 14.21 -12.17
N ASP A 57 11.90 14.77 -13.05
CA ASP A 57 11.75 16.15 -13.47
C ASP A 57 10.58 16.32 -14.46
N LYS A 58 10.44 17.54 -15.03
CA LYS A 58 9.40 17.82 -16.01
C LYS A 58 9.61 17.12 -17.36
N PHE A 59 10.83 16.68 -17.65
CA PHE A 59 11.21 16.02 -18.90
C PHE A 59 11.20 14.48 -18.79
N GLY A 60 10.95 13.94 -17.59
CA GLY A 60 10.92 12.50 -17.34
C GLY A 60 12.29 11.89 -17.03
N LEU A 61 13.29 12.72 -16.68
CA LEU A 61 14.59 12.28 -16.18
C LEU A 61 14.55 12.15 -14.65
N ILE A 62 15.32 11.21 -14.12
CA ILE A 62 15.42 11.01 -12.67
C ILE A 62 16.08 12.23 -12.03
N LYS A 63 15.35 12.88 -11.14
CA LYS A 63 15.83 14.01 -10.34
C LYS A 63 16.39 13.56 -8.99
N LYS A 64 15.73 12.59 -8.34
CA LYS A 64 16.08 12.10 -7.00
C LYS A 64 15.65 10.65 -6.83
N ILE A 65 16.41 9.88 -6.06
CA ILE A 65 16.03 8.54 -5.60
C ILE A 65 16.18 8.51 -4.08
N ASP A 66 15.09 8.21 -3.37
CA ASP A 66 15.12 7.93 -1.94
C ASP A 66 14.94 6.42 -1.75
N PHE A 67 15.85 5.79 -1.01
CA PHE A 67 15.84 4.36 -0.76
C PHE A 67 15.83 4.07 0.74
N TYR A 68 14.97 3.14 1.14
CA TYR A 68 14.79 2.72 2.52
C TYR A 68 14.77 1.20 2.57
N ASP A 69 15.56 0.65 3.47
CA ASP A 69 15.65 -0.77 3.79
C ASP A 69 15.10 -1.03 5.20
N LEU A 70 15.00 -2.31 5.58
CA LEU A 70 14.47 -2.73 6.87
C LEU A 70 15.21 -2.11 8.08
N ASN A 71 16.47 -1.70 7.92
CA ASN A 71 17.26 -1.06 8.96
C ASN A 71 17.04 0.46 9.05
N SER A 72 16.98 1.15 7.91
CA SER A 72 16.77 2.59 7.82
C SER A 72 15.32 3.00 8.09
N MET A 73 14.35 2.10 7.84
CA MET A 73 12.94 2.32 8.16
C MET A 73 12.66 2.47 9.66
N LYS A 74 13.55 1.99 10.54
CA LYS A 74 13.40 2.14 12.01
C LYS A 74 13.42 3.61 12.48
N LYS A 75 13.83 4.54 11.62
CA LYS A 75 13.88 5.99 11.90
C LYS A 75 12.67 6.77 11.41
N ILE A 76 11.66 6.11 10.81
CA ILE A 76 10.46 6.80 10.33
C ILE A 76 9.64 7.26 11.54
N GLN A 77 9.57 8.57 11.75
CA GLN A 77 8.67 9.16 12.74
C GLN A 77 7.24 9.00 12.23
N PHE A 78 6.49 8.06 12.81
CA PHE A 78 5.07 7.92 12.50
C PHE A 78 4.35 9.22 12.84
N SER A 79 3.67 9.80 11.86
CA SER A 79 2.84 10.97 12.11
C SER A 79 1.77 10.62 13.13
N LYS A 80 1.59 11.46 14.15
CA LYS A 80 0.48 11.35 15.10
C LYS A 80 -0.87 11.66 14.45
N SER A 81 -0.87 12.20 13.22
CA SER A 81 -2.09 12.47 12.47
C SER A 81 -2.80 11.16 12.14
N LYS A 82 -3.97 10.94 12.74
CA LYS A 82 -4.86 9.84 12.33
C LYS A 82 -5.54 10.26 11.04
N THR A 83 -5.32 9.52 9.95
CA THR A 83 -6.13 9.65 8.75
C THR A 83 -7.57 9.28 9.12
N LYS A 84 -8.52 10.20 8.94
CA LYS A 84 -9.94 9.85 8.98
C LYS A 84 -10.19 8.92 7.79
N SER A 85 -10.26 7.63 8.06
CA SER A 85 -10.63 6.66 7.04
C SER A 85 -12.01 7.02 6.50
N LEU A 86 -12.14 7.16 5.18
CA LEU A 86 -13.44 7.09 4.48
C LEU A 86 -13.97 5.65 4.46
N ALA A 87 -13.45 4.76 5.31
CA ALA A 87 -14.02 3.45 5.54
C ALA A 87 -15.52 3.61 5.78
N ILE A 88 -16.27 2.71 5.15
CA ILE A 88 -17.71 2.57 5.27
C ILE A 88 -18.11 2.89 6.72
N GLU A 89 -18.88 3.96 6.92
CA GLU A 89 -19.23 4.39 8.26
C GLU A 89 -19.76 3.20 9.05
N ASP A 90 -19.31 3.03 10.30
CA ASP A 90 -19.80 1.96 11.17
C ASP A 90 -21.34 1.94 11.21
N THR A 91 -21.97 3.11 11.08
CA THR A 91 -23.41 3.29 10.94
C THR A 91 -23.99 2.59 9.71
N PHE A 92 -23.34 2.71 8.54
CA PHE A 92 -23.77 2.06 7.30
C PHE A 92 -23.54 0.55 7.33
N SER A 93 -22.39 0.10 7.83
CA SER A 93 -22.12 -1.34 7.99
C SER A 93 -23.12 -1.98 8.97
N LYS A 94 -23.40 -1.30 10.10
CA LYS A 94 -24.41 -1.74 11.08
C LYS A 94 -25.83 -1.73 10.49
N SER A 95 -26.20 -0.74 9.68
CA SER A 95 -27.53 -0.68 9.08
C SER A 95 -27.74 -1.82 8.08
N ILE A 96 -26.73 -2.13 7.25
CA ILE A 96 -26.80 -3.27 6.33
C ILE A 96 -26.89 -4.58 7.11
N LEU A 97 -25.98 -4.84 8.05
CA LEU A 97 -25.96 -6.11 8.79
C LEU A 97 -27.24 -6.32 9.62
N SER A 98 -27.76 -5.26 10.25
CA SER A 98 -29.01 -5.33 11.01
C SER A 98 -30.23 -5.58 10.12
N SER A 99 -30.29 -4.97 8.93
CA SER A 99 -31.36 -5.20 7.96
C SER A 99 -31.36 -6.66 7.47
N THR A 100 -30.19 -7.22 7.18
CA THR A 100 -30.03 -8.62 6.77
C THR A 100 -30.45 -9.56 7.89
N ARG A 101 -29.99 -9.32 9.12
CA ARG A 101 -30.40 -10.10 10.29
C ARG A 101 -31.92 -10.08 10.49
N LYS A 102 -32.54 -8.91 10.40
CA LYS A 102 -33.99 -8.76 10.57
C LYS A 102 -34.78 -9.50 9.49
N ARG A 103 -34.29 -9.50 8.24
CA ARG A 103 -34.87 -10.31 7.17
C ARG A 103 -34.76 -11.81 7.45
N MET A 104 -33.61 -12.28 7.93
CA MET A 104 -33.42 -13.69 8.30
C MET A 104 -34.31 -14.11 9.47
N GLU A 105 -34.43 -13.29 10.52
CA GLU A 105 -35.32 -13.57 11.66
C GLU A 105 -36.78 -13.62 11.23
N ASN A 106 -37.20 -12.70 10.36
CA ASN A 106 -38.56 -12.69 9.80
C ASN A 106 -38.82 -13.92 8.91
N ALA A 107 -37.82 -14.37 8.15
CA ALA A 107 -37.93 -15.60 7.37
C ALA A 107 -38.09 -16.82 8.29
N ARG A 108 -37.26 -16.94 9.33
CA ARG A 108 -37.33 -18.04 10.32
C ARG A 108 -38.70 -18.11 11.01
N LYS A 109 -39.24 -16.98 11.46
CA LYS A 109 -40.57 -16.90 12.10
C LYS A 109 -41.73 -17.32 11.20
N LYS A 110 -41.54 -17.35 9.87
CA LYS A 110 -42.54 -17.87 8.93
C LYS A 110 -42.50 -19.39 8.78
N PHE A 111 -41.38 -20.03 9.14
CA PHE A 111 -41.24 -21.49 9.14
C PHE A 111 -41.62 -22.12 10.50
N ASP A 112 -41.53 -21.34 11.59
CA ASP A 112 -41.95 -21.75 12.94
C ASP A 112 -43.47 -21.59 13.19
N LYS A 113 -44.26 -21.33 12.13
CA LYS A 113 -45.72 -21.13 12.16
C LYS A 113 -46.39 -22.12 11.21
#